data_AF-A0A838S5U4-F1
#
_entry.id   AF-A0A838S5U4-F1
#
_cell.length_a   1.000
_cell.length_b   1.000
_cell.length_c   1.000
_cell.angle_alpha   90.00
_cell.angle_beta   90.00
_cell.angle_gamma   90.00
#
_symmetry.space_group_name_H-M   'P 1'
#
loop_
_entity.id
_entity.type
_entity.pdbx_description
1 polymer ?
#
loop_
_entity_poly.entity_id
_entity_poly.type
_entity_poly.pdbx_seq_one_letter_code
_entity_poly.pdbx_strand_id
1 'polypeptide(L)'
;WDLVTVAEQRIGNFWTLTRSQVYRELAAMATAELVEAGPPGPRERKPYTITDAGRAAFAEWIDREPALEQIRFPLLLTIMFAAHLPSDRLASIVAAHRAVHAERLDWYEQHRIASREDPTPDAFRLATLDFGLRYERAVLGWFDQLPATLPALAENGP
;
A
#
# COMPACT_ATOMS: atom_id res chain seq x y z
N TRP A 1 -20.83 3.32 0.81
CA TRP A 1 -19.59 2.63 1.18
C TRP A 1 -18.83 2.15 -0.05
N ASP A 2 -18.85 2.91 -1.14
CA ASP A 2 -18.31 2.36 -2.39
C ASP A 2 -16.86 2.81 -2.61
N LEU A 3 -16.62 4.12 -2.67
CA LEU A 3 -15.32 4.65 -3.12
C LEU A 3 -14.12 4.30 -2.24
N VAL A 4 -14.24 4.35 -0.91
CA VAL A 4 -13.12 4.01 -0.02
C VAL A 4 -12.73 2.53 -0.17
N THR A 5 -13.71 1.64 -0.15
CA THR A 5 -13.49 0.20 -0.32
C THR A 5 -12.92 -0.12 -1.70
N VAL A 6 -13.46 0.52 -2.75
CA VAL A 6 -12.95 0.36 -4.12
C VAL A 6 -11.52 0.89 -4.26
N ALA A 7 -11.19 2.03 -3.63
CA ALA A 7 -9.83 2.56 -3.63
C ALA A 7 -8.85 1.64 -2.88
N GLU A 8 -9.24 1.18 -1.69
CA GLU A 8 -8.48 0.18 -0.91
C GLU A 8 -8.23 -1.09 -1.76
N GLN A 9 -9.24 -1.59 -2.48
CA GLN A 9 -9.11 -2.78 -3.33
C GLN A 9 -8.28 -2.56 -4.61
N ARG A 10 -8.35 -1.36 -5.23
CA ARG A 10 -7.69 -1.09 -6.51
C ARG A 10 -6.23 -0.68 -6.35
N ILE A 11 -5.91 0.14 -5.35
CA ILE A 11 -4.57 0.74 -5.21
C ILE A 11 -3.97 0.61 -3.80
N GLY A 12 -4.75 0.14 -2.81
CA GLY A 12 -4.32 0.09 -1.40
C GLY A 12 -3.07 -0.75 -1.13
N ASN A 13 -2.69 -1.65 -2.05
CA ASN A 13 -1.57 -2.58 -1.85
C ASN A 13 -0.21 -1.96 -2.12
N PHE A 14 -0.16 -0.90 -2.94
CA PHE A 14 1.06 -0.14 -3.24
C PHE A 14 0.92 1.35 -2.92
N TRP A 15 -0.28 1.81 -2.58
CA TRP A 15 -0.55 3.18 -2.16
C TRP A 15 -1.27 3.20 -0.82
N THR A 16 -0.62 3.73 0.22
CA THR A 16 -1.24 3.80 1.54
C THR A 16 -2.39 4.80 1.54
N LEU A 17 -3.58 4.33 1.89
CA LEU A 17 -4.79 5.13 1.97
C LEU A 17 -5.41 4.99 3.35
N THR A 18 -5.75 6.12 3.97
CA THR A 18 -6.66 6.14 5.13
C THR A 18 -8.03 6.62 4.69
N ARG A 19 -9.08 6.14 5.36
CA ARG A 19 -10.45 6.61 5.10
C ARG A 19 -10.56 8.14 5.20
N SER A 20 -9.92 8.71 6.21
CA SER A 20 -9.91 10.16 6.45
C SER A 20 -9.18 10.93 5.34
N GLN A 21 -8.15 10.36 4.71
CA GLN A 21 -7.53 10.95 3.51
C GLN A 21 -8.52 10.92 2.34
N VAL A 22 -9.12 9.77 2.04
CA VAL A 22 -10.06 9.65 0.90
C VAL A 22 -11.19 10.67 1.00
N TYR A 23 -11.84 10.82 2.16
CA TYR A 23 -12.93 11.80 2.31
C TYR A 23 -12.45 13.26 2.24
N ARG A 24 -11.24 13.55 2.75
CA ARG A 24 -10.64 14.88 2.64
C ARG A 24 -10.36 15.24 1.19
N GLU A 25 -9.76 14.32 0.44
CA GLU A 25 -9.48 14.52 -0.99
C GLU A 25 -10.76 14.64 -1.80
N LEU A 26 -11.80 13.84 -1.52
CA LEU A 26 -13.12 13.98 -2.17
C LEU A 26 -13.75 15.36 -1.93
N ALA A 27 -13.62 15.90 -0.72
CA ALA A 27 -14.09 17.25 -0.42
C ALA A 27 -13.29 18.32 -1.17
N ALA A 28 -11.95 18.19 -1.22
CA ALA A 28 -11.08 19.11 -1.95
C ALA A 28 -11.35 19.07 -3.46
N MET A 29 -11.50 17.88 -4.05
CA MET A 29 -11.86 17.70 -5.46
C MET A 29 -13.25 18.28 -5.76
N ALA A 30 -14.19 18.23 -4.82
CA ALA A 30 -15.50 18.86 -4.99
C ALA A 30 -15.42 20.38 -4.99
N THR A 31 -14.61 20.97 -4.09
CA THR A 31 -14.32 22.41 -4.11
C THR A 31 -13.63 22.85 -5.40
N ALA A 32 -12.82 21.98 -6.00
CA ALA A 32 -12.17 22.22 -7.29
C ALA A 32 -13.02 21.84 -8.51
N GLU A 33 -14.30 21.50 -8.32
CA GLU A 33 -15.24 21.11 -9.39
C GLU A 33 -14.83 19.88 -10.22
N LEU A 34 -13.89 19.06 -9.71
CA LEU A 34 -13.45 17.83 -10.35
C LEU A 34 -14.42 16.66 -10.09
N VAL A 35 -15.15 16.73 -8.99
CA VAL A 35 -16.23 15.80 -8.67
C VAL A 35 -17.45 16.58 -8.20
N GLU A 36 -18.64 16.08 -8.52
CA GLU A 36 -19.89 16.59 -7.99
C GLU A 36 -20.36 15.69 -6.85
N ALA A 37 -20.73 16.31 -5.74
CA ALA A 37 -21.22 15.58 -4.59
C ALA A 37 -22.76 15.53 -4.62
N GLY A 38 -23.31 14.33 -4.78
CA GLY A 38 -24.76 14.13 -4.84
C GLY A 38 -25.45 14.27 -3.48
N PRO A 39 -26.79 14.13 -3.45
CA PRO A 39 -27.57 14.29 -2.22
C PRO A 39 -27.13 13.25 -1.17
N PRO A 40 -27.12 13.62 0.13
CA PRO A 40 -26.78 12.69 1.19
C PRO A 40 -27.77 11.53 1.20
N GLY A 41 -27.27 10.33 0.92
CA GLY A 41 -28.00 9.09 1.02
C GLY A 41 -28.13 8.60 2.47
N PRO A 42 -28.77 7.45 2.68
CA PRO A 42 -28.97 6.88 4.02
C PRO A 42 -27.65 6.75 4.79
N ARG A 43 -27.64 7.15 6.07
CA ARG A 43 -26.44 7.20 6.95
C ARG A 43 -25.40 8.25 6.53
N GLU A 44 -25.82 9.45 6.13
CA GLU A 44 -24.96 10.59 5.73
C GLU A 44 -23.99 10.26 4.58
N ARG A 45 -24.36 9.31 3.73
CA ARG A 45 -23.48 8.86 2.64
C ARG A 45 -23.56 9.84 1.48
N LYS A 46 -22.48 10.56 1.22
CA LYS A 46 -22.40 11.46 0.06
C LYS A 46 -21.83 10.71 -1.15
N PRO A 47 -22.62 10.42 -2.21
CA PRO A 47 -22.06 9.91 -3.46
C PRO A 47 -21.26 11.02 -4.15
N TYR A 48 -20.22 10.65 -4.88
CA TYR A 48 -19.45 11.56 -5.72
C TYR A 48 -19.43 11.03 -7.15
N THR A 49 -19.64 11.94 -8.10
CA THR A 49 -19.59 11.65 -9.53
C THR A 49 -18.50 12.50 -10.17
N ILE A 50 -17.64 11.91 -10.98
CA ILE A 50 -16.58 12.66 -11.68
C ILE A 50 -17.19 13.57 -12.76
N THR A 51 -16.77 14.84 -12.79
CA THR A 51 -17.20 15.83 -13.80
C THR A 51 -16.37 15.70 -15.08
N ASP A 52 -16.73 16.46 -16.13
CA ASP A 52 -15.89 16.55 -17.33
C ASP A 52 -14.53 17.19 -17.04
N ALA A 53 -14.51 18.21 -16.18
CA ALA A 53 -13.27 18.80 -15.68
C ALA A 53 -12.42 17.77 -14.91
N GLY A 54 -13.05 16.93 -14.08
CA GLY A 54 -12.38 15.82 -13.40
C GLY A 54 -11.80 14.78 -14.36
N ARG A 55 -12.54 14.43 -15.41
CA ARG A 55 -12.05 13.51 -16.46
C ARG A 55 -10.86 14.09 -17.21
N ALA A 56 -10.91 15.37 -17.57
CA ALA A 56 -9.79 16.06 -18.22
C ALA A 56 -8.56 16.14 -17.30
N ALA A 57 -8.75 16.51 -16.03
CA ALA A 57 -7.67 16.56 -15.05
C ALA A 57 -7.02 15.18 -14.81
N PHE A 58 -7.83 14.11 -14.77
CA PHE A 58 -7.31 12.74 -14.68
C PHE A 58 -6.49 12.35 -15.92
N ALA A 59 -6.97 12.66 -17.12
CA ALA A 59 -6.26 12.39 -18.36
C ALA A 59 -4.93 13.14 -18.44
N GLU A 60 -4.92 14.42 -18.05
CA GLU A 60 -3.69 15.20 -17.95
C GLU A 60 -2.73 14.63 -16.89
N TRP A 61 -3.25 14.21 -15.74
CA TRP A 61 -2.43 13.67 -14.67
C TRP A 61 -1.73 12.35 -15.05
N ILE A 62 -2.44 11.43 -15.70
CA ILE A 62 -1.88 10.12 -16.06
C ILE A 62 -0.91 10.18 -17.25
N ASP A 63 -0.92 11.28 -18.01
CA ASP A 63 0.00 11.55 -19.12
C ASP A 63 1.32 12.22 -18.65
N ARG A 64 1.38 12.69 -17.40
CA ARG A 64 2.61 13.26 -16.85
C ARG A 64 3.61 12.17 -16.49
N GLU A 65 4.89 12.43 -16.73
CA GLU A 65 5.97 11.57 -16.26
C GLU A 65 5.85 11.39 -14.73
N PRO A 66 5.75 10.15 -14.23
CA PRO A 66 5.68 9.91 -12.81
C PRO A 66 7.01 10.31 -12.15
N ALA A 67 6.93 10.87 -10.95
CA ALA A 67 8.13 11.10 -10.16
C ALA A 67 8.80 9.76 -9.82
N LEU A 68 10.13 9.79 -9.69
CA LEU A 68 10.89 8.65 -9.17
C LEU A 68 10.34 8.23 -7.80
N GLU A 69 10.34 6.92 -7.56
CA GLU A 69 9.90 6.36 -6.29
C GLU A 69 10.81 6.83 -5.15
N GLN A 70 10.18 7.18 -4.03
CA GLN A 70 10.90 7.48 -2.79
C GLN A 70 10.77 6.29 -1.84
N ILE A 71 11.83 5.48 -1.76
CA ILE A 71 11.86 4.34 -0.84
C ILE A 71 12.03 4.83 0.59
N ARG A 72 10.96 4.77 1.38
CA ARG A 72 10.99 5.01 2.83
C ARG A 72 10.69 3.71 3.53
N PHE A 73 11.74 3.05 4.03
CA PHE A 73 11.61 1.78 4.74
C PHE A 73 12.01 1.95 6.22
N PRO A 74 11.06 2.25 7.13
CA PRO A 74 11.35 2.57 8.53
C PRO A 74 12.13 1.48 9.28
N LEU A 75 11.89 0.21 8.94
CA LEU A 75 12.59 -0.91 9.55
C LEU A 75 14.11 -0.84 9.32
N LEU A 76 14.56 -0.38 8.15
CA LEU A 76 15.99 -0.24 7.86
C LEU A 76 16.66 0.77 8.79
N LEU A 77 15.98 1.87 9.12
CA LEU A 77 16.47 2.84 10.11
C LEU A 77 16.57 2.21 11.49
N THR A 78 15.56 1.43 11.90
CA THR A 78 15.59 0.71 13.18
C THR A 78 16.75 -0.29 13.25
N ILE A 79 16.97 -1.06 12.17
CA ILE A 79 18.08 -2.03 12.09
C ILE A 79 19.43 -1.30 12.10
N MET A 80 19.57 -0.18 11.41
CA MET A 80 20.80 0.62 11.38
C MET A 80 21.21 1.12 12.77
N PHE A 81 20.24 1.40 13.64
CA PHE A 81 20.45 1.83 15.03
C PHE A 81 20.22 0.72 16.06
N ALA A 82 20.21 -0.55 15.63
CA ALA A 82 19.91 -1.71 16.46
C ALA A 82 20.79 -1.82 17.72
N ALA A 83 22.02 -1.29 17.71
CA ALA A 83 22.92 -1.29 18.86
C ALA A 83 22.36 -0.56 20.09
N HIS A 84 21.33 0.26 19.92
CA HIS A 84 20.65 0.98 21.02
C HIS A 84 19.38 0.27 21.51
N LEU A 85 19.09 -0.93 21.02
CA LEU A 85 17.91 -1.71 21.39
C LEU A 85 18.31 -3.03 22.07
N PRO A 86 17.53 -3.49 23.06
CA PRO A 86 17.58 -4.88 23.50
C PRO A 86 17.37 -5.83 22.30
N SER A 87 18.11 -6.94 22.28
CA SER A 87 18.10 -7.90 21.18
C SER A 87 16.73 -8.57 20.98
N ASP A 88 16.03 -8.88 22.07
CA ASP A 88 14.66 -9.40 22.07
C ASP A 88 13.66 -8.40 21.46
N ARG A 89 13.88 -7.10 21.71
CA ARG A 89 13.05 -6.02 21.14
C ARG A 89 13.25 -5.93 19.63
N LEU A 90 14.49 -5.98 19.16
CA LEU A 90 14.76 -5.98 17.72
C LEU A 90 14.17 -7.21 17.03
N ALA A 91 14.35 -8.40 17.61
CA ALA A 91 13.78 -9.63 17.08
C ALA A 91 12.24 -9.55 16.96
N SER A 92 11.57 -9.00 17.98
CA SER A 92 10.12 -8.79 17.96
C SER A 92 9.67 -7.83 16.87
N ILE A 93 10.41 -6.74 16.65
CA ILE A 93 10.14 -5.77 15.58
C ILE A 93 10.30 -6.43 14.21
N VAL A 94 11.41 -7.14 13.99
CA VAL A 94 11.68 -7.85 12.73
C VAL A 94 10.60 -8.90 12.46
N ALA A 95 10.21 -9.68 13.46
CA ALA A 95 9.16 -10.69 13.33
C ALA A 95 7.79 -10.07 12.97
N ALA A 96 7.42 -8.97 13.64
CA ALA A 96 6.16 -8.27 13.34
C ALA A 96 6.15 -7.72 11.91
N HIS A 97 7.25 -7.14 11.44
CA HIS A 97 7.35 -6.67 10.06
C HIS A 97 7.30 -7.84 9.05
N ARG A 98 8.03 -8.93 9.31
CA ARG A 98 7.98 -10.12 8.45
C ARG A 98 6.56 -10.68 8.32
N ALA A 99 5.80 -10.71 9.42
CA ALA A 99 4.40 -11.15 9.41
C ALA A 99 3.53 -10.27 8.48
N VAL A 100 3.67 -8.94 8.57
CA VAL A 100 2.93 -8.01 7.70
C VAL A 100 3.26 -8.24 6.22
N HIS A 101 4.54 -8.46 5.88
CA HIS A 101 4.95 -8.75 4.50
C HIS A 101 4.45 -10.13 4.02
N ALA A 102 4.40 -11.13 4.90
CA ALA A 102 3.83 -12.43 4.59
C ALA A 102 2.32 -12.37 4.31
N GLU A 103 1.57 -11.63 5.13
CA GLU A 103 0.13 -11.38 4.91
C GLU A 103 -0.13 -10.66 3.56
N ARG A 104 0.73 -9.70 3.20
CA ARG A 104 0.65 -9.02 1.90
C ARG A 104 0.96 -9.97 0.74
N LEU A 105 1.98 -10.83 0.87
CA LEU A 105 2.29 -11.81 -0.15
C LEU A 105 1.10 -12.75 -0.40
N ASP A 106 0.50 -13.29 0.67
CA ASP A 106 -0.69 -14.15 0.58
C ASP A 106 -1.85 -13.44 -0.12
N TRP A 107 -2.10 -12.17 0.25
CA TRP A 107 -3.10 -11.34 -0.43
C TRP A 107 -2.83 -11.22 -1.94
N TYR A 108 -1.59 -10.92 -2.34
CA TYR A 108 -1.23 -10.81 -3.76
C TYR A 108 -1.37 -12.14 -4.50
N GLU A 109 -1.04 -13.25 -3.86
CA GLU A 109 -1.17 -14.59 -4.45
C GLU A 109 -2.63 -14.95 -4.70
N GLN A 110 -3.52 -14.68 -3.74
CA GLN A 110 -4.96 -14.86 -3.88
C GLN A 110 -5.54 -13.99 -5.01
N HIS A 111 -5.13 -12.73 -5.10
CA HIS A 111 -5.63 -11.82 -6.14
C HIS A 111 -5.12 -12.17 -7.53
N ARG A 112 -3.90 -12.71 -7.65
CA ARG A 112 -3.41 -13.25 -8.93
C ARG A 112 -4.20 -14.48 -9.36
N ILE A 113 -4.59 -15.35 -8.43
CA ILE A 113 -5.44 -16.51 -8.73
C ILE A 113 -6.80 -16.03 -9.23
N ALA A 114 -7.48 -15.16 -8.48
CA ALA A 114 -8.77 -14.61 -8.87
C ALA A 114 -8.73 -13.89 -10.24
N SER A 115 -7.65 -13.16 -10.53
CA SER A 115 -7.48 -12.47 -11.82
C SER A 115 -7.23 -13.42 -13.00
N ARG A 116 -6.78 -14.66 -12.76
CA ARG A 116 -6.65 -15.70 -13.80
C ARG A 116 -7.96 -16.39 -14.13
N GLU A 117 -8.91 -16.37 -13.19
CA GLU A 117 -10.26 -16.90 -13.35
C GLU A 117 -11.20 -15.89 -14.03
N ASP A 118 -10.79 -14.62 -14.12
CA ASP A 118 -11.51 -13.58 -14.86
C ASP A 118 -11.45 -13.87 -16.38
N PRO A 119 -12.61 -13.96 -17.07
CA PRO A 119 -12.65 -14.16 -18.53
C PRO A 119 -12.12 -12.95 -19.33
N THR A 120 -11.99 -11.79 -18.70
CA THR A 120 -11.54 -10.52 -19.32
C THR A 120 -10.50 -9.83 -18.43
N PRO A 121 -9.31 -10.42 -18.24
CA PRO A 121 -8.33 -9.90 -17.30
C PRO A 121 -7.75 -8.55 -17.76
N ASP A 122 -7.71 -7.58 -16.84
CA ASP A 122 -7.06 -6.29 -17.04
C ASP A 122 -5.53 -6.46 -16.96
N ALA A 123 -4.87 -6.36 -18.12
CA ALA A 123 -3.42 -6.53 -18.23
C ALA A 123 -2.61 -5.52 -17.39
N PHE A 124 -3.09 -4.27 -17.25
CA PHE A 124 -2.42 -3.26 -16.43
C PHE A 124 -2.55 -3.58 -14.94
N ARG A 125 -3.72 -4.08 -14.52
CA ARG A 125 -3.90 -4.59 -13.16
C ARG A 125 -3.00 -5.80 -12.88
N LEU A 126 -2.91 -6.74 -13.81
CA LEU A 126 -2.01 -7.89 -13.66
C LEU A 126 -0.54 -7.48 -13.54
N ALA A 127 -0.10 -6.47 -14.29
CA ALA A 127 1.27 -5.95 -14.21
C ALA A 127 1.58 -5.36 -12.82
N THR A 128 0.64 -4.59 -12.24
CA THR A 128 0.83 -4.02 -10.89
C THR A 128 0.81 -5.10 -9.80
N LEU A 129 -0.02 -6.15 -9.96
CA LEU A 129 -0.01 -7.32 -9.07
C LEU A 129 1.30 -8.11 -9.14
N ASP A 130 1.87 -8.31 -10.34
CA ASP A 130 3.15 -9.00 -10.51
C ASP A 130 4.30 -8.26 -9.82
N PHE A 131 4.33 -6.94 -9.92
CA PHE A 131 5.31 -6.13 -9.18
C PHE A 131 5.20 -6.34 -7.67
N GLY A 132 3.98 -6.27 -7.11
CA GLY A 132 3.72 -6.52 -5.69
C GLY A 132 4.20 -7.89 -5.21
N LEU A 133 3.92 -8.94 -5.98
CA LEU A 133 4.41 -10.30 -5.69
C LEU A 133 5.94 -10.38 -5.63
N ARG A 134 6.62 -9.78 -6.62
CA ARG A 134 8.08 -9.80 -6.67
C ARG A 134 8.68 -9.00 -5.52
N TYR A 135 8.10 -7.85 -5.22
CA TYR A 135 8.53 -7.00 -4.12
C TYR A 135 8.41 -7.73 -2.78
N GLU A 136 7.23 -8.28 -2.47
CA GLU A 136 7.01 -8.96 -1.17
C GLU A 136 7.88 -10.22 -1.03
N ARG A 137 8.09 -10.98 -2.12
CA ARG A 137 9.04 -12.11 -2.12
C ARG A 137 10.48 -11.67 -1.90
N ALA A 138 10.90 -10.57 -2.52
CA ALA A 138 12.25 -10.03 -2.34
C ALA A 138 12.45 -9.55 -0.90
N VAL A 139 11.46 -8.88 -0.32
CA VAL A 139 11.50 -8.44 1.09
C VAL A 139 11.54 -9.62 2.05
N LEU A 140 10.72 -10.65 1.84
CA LEU A 140 10.74 -11.87 2.66
C LEU A 140 12.06 -12.63 2.51
N GLY A 141 12.59 -12.74 1.30
CA GLY A 141 13.92 -13.31 1.06
C GLY A 141 15.03 -12.52 1.75
N TRP A 142 14.91 -11.19 1.81
CA TRP A 142 15.83 -10.34 2.58
C TRP A 142 15.74 -10.61 4.08
N PHE A 143 14.53 -10.80 4.64
CA PHE A 143 14.37 -11.19 6.05
C PHE A 143 15.09 -12.52 6.36
N ASP A 144 15.02 -13.50 5.47
CA ASP A 144 15.66 -14.80 5.64
C ASP A 144 17.20 -14.72 5.56
N GLN A 145 17.74 -13.66 4.97
CA GLN A 145 19.18 -13.41 4.83
C GLN A 145 19.74 -12.46 5.90
N LEU A 146 18.92 -11.95 6.81
CA LEU A 146 19.39 -11.09 7.89
C LEU A 146 20.43 -11.84 8.73
N PRO A 147 21.57 -11.20 9.07
CA PRO A 147 22.60 -11.82 9.89
C PRO A 147 22.01 -12.43 11.17
N ALA A 148 22.42 -13.65 11.50
CA ALA A 148 22.04 -14.31 12.75
C ALA A 148 22.44 -13.51 14.01
N THR A 149 23.35 -12.54 13.88
CA THR A 149 23.73 -11.60 14.93
C THR A 149 22.66 -10.56 15.26
N LEU A 150 21.70 -10.28 14.37
CA LEU A 150 20.57 -9.39 14.66
C LEU A 150 19.59 -9.98 15.71
N PRO A 151 19.32 -11.29 15.73
CA PRO A 151 18.65 -11.94 16.87
C PRO A 151 19.58 -12.40 18.01
N ALA A 152 20.91 -12.52 17.80
CA ALA A 152 21.82 -13.17 18.77
C ALA A 152 22.65 -12.25 19.69
N LEU A 153 22.36 -10.94 19.81
CA LEU A 153 23.01 -10.08 20.81
C LEU A 153 22.42 -10.22 22.23
N ALA A 154 21.85 -11.38 22.57
CA ALA A 154 21.36 -11.68 23.93
C ALA A 154 22.47 -11.99 24.93
N GLU A 155 23.72 -12.15 24.49
CA GLU A 155 24.84 -12.41 25.38
C GLU A 155 26.01 -11.52 24.96
N ASN A 156 26.58 -10.79 25.92
CA ASN A 156 27.69 -9.81 25.80
C ASN A 156 27.25 -8.34 25.60
N GLY A 157 26.61 -7.78 26.63
CA GLY A 157 26.80 -6.38 26.99
C GLY A 157 27.98 -6.25 27.99
N PRO A 158 28.74 -5.13 27.97
CA PRO A 158 29.94 -4.92 28.81
C PRO A 158 29.63 -4.80 30.31
#